data_AF-A0A1D1UWC8-F1
#
_entry.id   AF-A0A1D1UWC8-F1
#
_cell.length_a   1.000
_cell.length_b   1.000
_cell.length_c   1.000
_cell.angle_alpha   90.00
_cell.angle_beta   90.00
_cell.angle_gamma   90.00
#
_symmetry.space_group_name_H-M   'P 1'
#
loop_
_entity.id
_entity.type
_entity.pdbx_description
1 polymer ?
#
loop_
_entity_poly.entity_id
_entity_poly.type
_entity_poly.pdbx_seq_one_letter_code
_entity_poly.pdbx_strand_id
1 'polypeptide(L)'
;MPEKDTKAPELVIPPFRFQRLVREIVSELGDYRFRSDALKALQIGAEDFMKEVMQEGNVNCEASGRNTLFPEDIQVPYCGLALVDLWP
;
A
#
# COMPACT_ATOMS: atom_id res chain seq x y z
N MET A 1 9.08 11.16 24.85
CA MET A 1 8.00 10.42 24.17
C MET A 1 7.83 11.05 22.81
N PRO A 2 8.08 10.36 21.69
CA PRO A 2 7.87 10.98 20.38
C PRO A 2 6.38 11.33 20.25
N GLU A 3 6.12 12.57 19.84
CA GLU A 3 4.77 13.05 19.56
C GLU A 3 4.14 12.14 18.51
N LYS A 4 2.99 11.58 18.86
CA LYS A 4 2.18 10.81 17.93
C LYS A 4 1.65 11.85 16.93
N ASP A 5 2.22 11.89 15.73
CA ASP A 5 1.69 12.66 14.61
C ASP A 5 0.26 12.20 14.36
N THR A 6 -0.71 12.90 14.96
CA THR A 6 -2.14 12.62 14.83
C THR A 6 -2.69 13.30 13.58
N LYS A 7 -1.94 13.24 12.48
CA LYS A 7 -2.49 13.58 11.18
C LYS A 7 -3.15 12.33 10.64
N ALA A 8 -4.46 12.40 10.43
CA ALA A 8 -5.18 11.28 9.80
C ALA A 8 -4.48 10.96 8.47
N PRO A 9 -4.16 9.68 8.19
CA PRO A 9 -3.54 9.32 6.92
C PRO A 9 -4.47 9.74 5.79
N GLU A 10 -3.92 10.47 4.81
CA GLU A 10 -4.65 10.86 3.62
C GLU A 10 -4.85 9.59 2.78
N LEU A 11 -6.06 9.04 2.89
CA LEU A 11 -6.49 7.87 2.13
C LEU A 11 -6.82 8.30 0.71
N VAL A 12 -6.07 7.77 -0.24
CA VAL A 12 -6.23 8.06 -1.67
C VAL A 12 -7.39 7.24 -2.25
N ILE A 13 -7.59 6.02 -1.76
CA ILE A 13 -8.64 5.13 -2.24
C ILE A 13 -9.92 5.38 -1.42
N PRO A 14 -11.10 5.53 -2.06
CA PRO A 14 -12.36 5.60 -1.32
C PRO A 14 -12.57 4.34 -0.45
N PRO A 15 -12.75 4.45 0.88
CA PRO A 15 -12.75 3.30 1.79
C PRO A 15 -13.79 2.22 1.45
N PHE A 16 -14.95 2.63 0.93
CA PHE A 16 -15.99 1.69 0.49
C PHE A 16 -15.54 0.80 -0.68
N ARG A 17 -14.73 1.33 -1.60
CA ARG A 17 -14.19 0.54 -2.74
C ARG A 17 -13.15 -0.46 -2.25
N PHE A 18 -12.23 -0.02 -1.39
CA PHE A 18 -11.23 -0.89 -0.79
C PHE A 18 -11.87 -2.02 0.02
N GLN A 19 -12.87 -1.69 0.86
CA GLN A 19 -13.61 -2.68 1.63
C GLN A 19 -14.30 -3.73 0.74
N ARG A 20 -14.89 -3.33 -0.38
CA ARG A 20 -15.52 -4.28 -1.33
C ARG A 20 -14.49 -5.26 -1.90
N LEU A 21 -13.33 -4.74 -2.32
CA LEU A 21 -12.23 -5.55 -2.84
C LEU A 21 -11.70 -6.56 -1.79
N VAL A 22 -11.46 -6.11 -0.56
CA VAL A 22 -11.01 -7.00 0.53
C VAL A 22 -12.00 -8.15 0.76
N ARG A 23 -13.30 -7.84 0.74
CA ARG A 23 -14.34 -8.86 0.92
C ARG A 23 -14.44 -9.81 -0.27
N GLU A 24 -14.22 -9.33 -1.48
CA GLU A 24 -14.19 -10.14 -2.70
C GLU A 24 -13.05 -11.16 -2.64
N ILE A 25 -11.82 -10.71 -2.35
CA ILE A 25 -10.64 -11.57 -2.22
C ILE A 25 -10.84 -12.62 -1.12
N VAL A 26 -11.31 -12.18 0.05
CA VAL A 26 -11.44 -13.07 1.21
C VAL A 26 -12.63 -14.02 1.07
N SER A 27 -13.63 -13.70 0.24
CA SER A 27 -14.74 -14.60 -0.06
C SER A 27 -14.29 -15.91 -0.71
N GLU A 28 -13.15 -15.93 -1.40
CA GLU A 28 -12.57 -17.15 -1.95
C GLU A 28 -11.92 -18.03 -0.86
N LEU A 29 -11.55 -17.43 0.28
CA LEU A 29 -10.91 -18.10 1.41
C LEU A 29 -11.93 -18.62 2.42
N GLY A 30 -13.08 -17.96 2.59
CA GLY A 30 -14.15 -18.37 3.49
C GLY A 30 -15.04 -17.22 3.97
N ASP A 31 -15.97 -17.52 4.89
CA ASP A 31 -16.84 -16.51 5.48
C ASP A 31 -16.16 -15.83 6.69
N TYR A 32 -15.61 -14.64 6.45
CA TYR A 32 -14.91 -13.84 7.45
C TYR A 32 -15.63 -12.51 7.75
N ARG A 33 -15.66 -12.16 9.04
CA ARG A 33 -16.17 -10.87 9.51
C ARG A 33 -15.02 -9.94 9.85
N PHE A 34 -15.07 -8.73 9.31
CA PHE A 34 -14.06 -7.70 9.53
C PHE A 34 -14.53 -6.66 10.53
N ARG A 35 -13.65 -6.29 11.47
CA ARG A 35 -13.82 -5.07 12.26
C ARG A 35 -13.45 -3.85 11.40
N SER A 36 -14.04 -2.70 11.73
CA SER A 36 -13.83 -1.45 10.98
C SER A 36 -12.39 -0.92 11.07
N ASP A 37 -11.73 -1.13 12.21
CA ASP A 37 -10.32 -0.78 12.45
C ASP A 37 -9.37 -1.65 11.61
N ALA A 38 -9.65 -2.95 11.48
CA ALA A 38 -8.86 -3.88 10.68
C ALA A 38 -8.88 -3.51 9.19
N LEU A 39 -10.07 -3.18 8.64
CA LEU A 39 -10.17 -2.72 7.25
C LEU A 39 -9.39 -1.43 7.00
N LYS A 40 -9.42 -0.51 7.96
CA LYS A 40 -8.65 0.73 7.88
C LYS A 40 -7.15 0.48 7.93
N ALA A 41 -6.69 -0.40 8.82
CA ALA A 41 -5.27 -0.76 8.91
C ALA A 41 -4.77 -1.43 7.61
N LEU A 42 -5.56 -2.34 7.04
CA LEU A 42 -5.26 -2.96 5.74
C LEU A 42 -5.16 -1.92 4.63
N GLN A 43 -6.08 -0.95 4.61
CA GLN A 43 -6.04 0.11 3.61
C GLN A 43 -4.80 0.98 3.75
N ILE A 44 -4.45 1.38 4.97
CA ILE A 44 -3.24 2.18 5.24
C ILE A 44 -2.00 1.44 4.76
N GLY A 45 -1.82 0.18 5.17
CA GLY A 45 -0.64 -0.60 4.77
C GLY A 45 -0.56 -0.82 3.25
N ALA A 46 -1.69 -1.08 2.59
CA ALA A 46 -1.73 -1.25 1.14
C ALA A 46 -1.41 0.05 0.39
N GLU A 47 -1.94 1.19 0.83
CA GLU A 47 -1.66 2.48 0.19
C GLU A 47 -0.23 2.95 0.45
N ASP A 48 0.33 2.66 1.61
CA ASP A 48 1.73 2.96 1.94
C ASP A 48 2.68 2.16 1.04
N PHE A 49 2.44 0.85 0.94
CA PHE A 49 3.16 -0.03 0.02
C PHE A 49 3.10 0.47 -1.44
N MET A 50 1.91 0.87 -1.92
CA MET A 50 1.78 1.40 -3.28
C MET A 50 2.54 2.73 -3.47
N LYS A 51 2.60 3.60 -2.45
CA LYS A 51 3.38 4.84 -2.52
C LYS A 51 4.88 4.53 -2.64
N GLU A 52 5.38 3.62 -1.82
CA GLU A 52 6.79 3.21 -1.86
C GLU A 52 7.17 2.60 -3.21
N VAL A 53 6.39 1.65 -3.71
CA VAL A 53 6.62 1.02 -5.03
C VAL A 53 6.62 2.05 -6.16
N MET A 54 5.72 3.04 -6.11
CA MET A 54 5.66 4.11 -7.11
C MET A 54 6.83 5.09 -6.98
N GLN A 55 7.33 5.35 -5.77
CA GLN A 55 8.52 6.18 -5.54
C GLN A 55 9.77 5.49 -6.08
N GLU A 56 9.94 4.20 -5.80
CA GLU A 56 11.03 3.38 -6.37
C GLU A 56 10.95 3.35 -7.90
N GLY A 57 9.75 3.16 -8.45
CA GLY A 57 9.53 3.21 -9.89
C GLY A 57 9.88 4.57 -10.51
N ASN A 58 9.62 5.67 -9.81
CA ASN A 58 10.00 7.00 -10.30
C ASN A 58 11.53 7.14 -10.38
N VAL A 59 12.27 6.65 -9.40
CA VAL A 59 13.75 6.64 -9.43
C VAL A 59 14.28 5.83 -10.62
N ASN A 60 13.69 4.66 -10.89
CA ASN A 60 14.07 3.83 -12.05
C ASN A 60 13.76 4.51 -13.40
N CYS A 61 12.62 5.19 -13.47
CA CYS A 61 12.19 5.95 -14.64
C CYS A 61 13.15 7.14 -14.92
N GLU A 62 13.48 7.91 -13.89
CA GLU A 62 14.45 9.01 -13.96
C GLU A 62 15.84 8.52 -14.35
N ALA A 63 16.28 7.37 -13.81
CA ALA A 63 17.55 6.74 -14.19
C ALA A 63 17.60 6.36 -15.68
N SER A 64 16.44 6.12 -16.30
CA SER A 64 16.31 5.85 -17.73
C SER A 64 16.12 7.12 -18.59
N GLY A 65 16.19 8.32 -18.00
CA GLY A 65 15.95 9.60 -18.67
C GLY A 65 14.49 9.83 -19.09
N ARG A 66 13.55 9.08 -18.50
CA ARG A 66 12.10 9.19 -18.76
C ARG A 66 11.43 9.88 -17.56
N ASN A 67 10.32 10.56 -17.83
CA ASN A 67 9.46 11.18 -16.80
C ASN A 67 8.04 10.58 -16.80
N THR A 68 7.84 9.48 -17.52
CA THR A 68 6.58 8.76 -17.63
C THR A 68 6.83 7.33 -17.20
N LEU A 69 6.16 6.88 -16.15
CA LEU A 69 6.33 5.52 -15.62
C LEU A 69 5.85 4.47 -16.62
N PHE A 70 6.63 3.40 -16.76
CA PHE A 70 6.25 2.20 -17.49
C PHE A 70 6.29 0.96 -16.56
N PRO A 71 5.62 -0.14 -16.94
CA PRO A 71 5.59 -1.36 -16.12
C PRO A 71 6.98 -1.92 -15.78
N GLU A 72 7.98 -1.70 -16.62
CA GLU A 72 9.36 -2.11 -16.40
C GLU A 72 10.02 -1.35 -15.22
N ASP A 73 9.56 -0.13 -14.94
CA ASP A 73 10.10 0.70 -13.86
C ASP A 73 9.52 0.30 -12.49
N ILE A 74 8.27 -0.21 -12.50
CA ILE A 74 7.48 -0.60 -11.32
C ILE A 74 7.66 -2.11 -11.01
N GLN A 75 8.63 -2.78 -11.63
CA GLN A 75 8.90 -4.18 -11.31
C GLN A 75 9.25 -4.27 -9.83
N VAL A 76 8.40 -4.96 -9.08
CA VAL A 76 8.59 -5.21 -7.65
C VAL A 76 9.94 -5.94 -7.54
N PRO A 77 11.02 -5.32 -7.04
CA PRO A 77 12.12 -6.12 -6.60
C PRO A 77 11.53 -7.00 -5.52
N TYR A 78 11.74 -8.32 -5.59
CA TYR A 78 11.40 -9.22 -4.51
C TYR A 78 12.25 -8.85 -3.27
N CYS A 79 11.95 -7.72 -2.63
CA CYS A 79 12.54 -7.30 -1.38
C CYS A 79 11.49 -7.50 -0.29
N GLY A 80 11.08 -8.76 -0.12
CA GLY A 80 10.27 -9.22 1.00
C GLY A 80 11.05 -9.24 2.33
N LEU A 81 11.95 -8.30 2.58
CA LEU A 81 12.73 -8.25 3.82
C LEU A 81 12.88 -6.84 4.44
N ALA A 82 12.65 -5.74 3.71
CA ALA A 82 12.82 -4.40 4.30
C ALA A 82 11.54 -3.83 4.94
N LEU A 83 10.36 -4.24 4.46
CA LEU A 83 9.08 -3.67 4.91
C LEU A 83 8.53 -4.28 6.20
N VAL A 84 8.88 -5.54 6.50
CA VAL A 84 8.50 -6.19 7.77
C VAL A 84 9.36 -5.73 8.94
N ASP A 85 10.58 -5.23 8.67
CA ASP A 85 11.53 -4.81 9.70
C ASP A 85 11.45 -3.31 10.05
N LEU A 86 10.67 -2.52 9.31
CA LEU A 86 10.50 -1.07 9.55
C LEU A 86 9.10 -0.65 10.02
N TRP A 87 8.14 -1.58 10.16
CA TRP A 87 6.83 -1.29 10.74
C TRP A 87 6.93 -1.27 12.27
N PRO A 88 6.59 -0.17 12.97
CA PRO A 88 6.64 -0.08 14.44
C PRO A 88 5.60 -0.94 15.15
#